data_AF-A0A7G3UQF5-F1
#
_entry.id   AF-A0A7G3UQF5-F1
#
_cell.length_a   1.000
_cell.length_b   1.000
_cell.length_c   1.000
_cell.angle_alpha   90.00
_cell.angle_beta   90.00
_cell.angle_gamma   90.00
#
_symmetry.space_group_name_H-M   'P 1'
#
loop_
_entity.id
_entity.type
_entity.pdbx_description
1 polymer ?
#
loop_
_entity_poly.entity_id
_entity_poly.type
_entity_poly.pdbx_seq_one_letter_code
_entity_poly.pdbx_strand_id
1 'polypeptide(L)'
;MVVPDAPARVRPRGATALLLAVAAVVGISAGTAVGYGVQAGREPEPLPALSQAGLAYPAKPLPAGERPPALSAAEDRGVRTNGDLRKLLVARPAGARNVPADWHDDNWADIAFYADQYEEAGSLFFSVLQKEVRRIAAASWEKGDRAYDIHLLQFRSSRGATEIADDVKAYLVGVEQDDQGLSGDALAGSGNGRYYLLKPVREPGYKPVYEARAVVQRGDIVADLSIWDTSPISKRDIRMLAERQLERL
;
A
#
# COMPACT_ATOMS: atom_id res chain seq x y z
N MET A 1 37.56 68.82 38.95
CA MET A 1 38.73 68.24 38.26
C MET A 1 38.43 66.76 38.10
N VAL A 2 38.12 66.30 36.88
CA VAL A 2 37.74 64.91 36.59
C VAL A 2 38.81 64.33 35.67
N VAL A 3 39.45 63.25 36.11
CA VAL A 3 40.39 62.45 35.33
C VAL A 3 39.57 61.38 34.59
N PRO A 4 39.76 61.16 33.27
CA PRO A 4 39.03 60.12 32.55
C PRO A 4 39.68 58.74 32.75
N ASP A 5 38.82 57.75 32.86
CA ASP A 5 39.15 56.33 33.02
C ASP A 5 39.58 55.70 31.68
N ALA A 6 40.48 54.72 31.72
CA ALA A 6 41.09 54.12 30.52
C ALA A 6 40.17 53.07 29.84
N PRO A 7 40.14 52.95 28.50
CA PRO A 7 39.24 52.02 27.83
C PRO A 7 39.70 50.55 27.95
N ALA A 8 38.74 49.67 28.25
CA ALA A 8 38.93 48.23 28.36
C ALA A 8 39.28 47.56 27.00
N ARG A 9 40.27 46.66 27.03
CA ARG A 9 40.82 45.96 25.86
C ARG A 9 39.87 44.87 25.35
N VAL A 10 39.31 45.03 24.15
CA VAL A 10 38.41 44.06 23.50
C VAL A 10 39.22 42.84 23.01
N ARG A 11 38.82 41.62 23.40
CA ARG A 11 39.43 40.36 22.96
C ARG A 11 38.91 39.94 21.57
N PRO A 12 39.75 39.51 20.62
CA PRO A 12 39.32 39.17 19.26
C PRO A 12 38.57 37.83 19.21
N ARG A 13 37.25 37.87 18.93
CA ARG A 13 36.35 36.70 18.83
C ARG A 13 36.17 36.19 17.38
N GLY A 14 37.26 35.95 16.66
CA GLY A 14 37.19 35.53 15.24
C GLY A 14 38.00 34.28 14.87
N ALA A 15 39.20 34.14 15.43
CA ALA A 15 40.15 33.11 15.00
C ALA A 15 39.67 31.67 15.30
N THR A 16 39.01 31.46 16.45
CA THR A 16 38.52 30.14 16.85
C THR A 16 37.36 29.65 15.99
N ALA A 17 36.46 30.57 15.58
CA ALA A 17 35.35 30.22 14.71
C ALA A 17 35.82 29.81 13.31
N LEU A 18 36.83 30.49 12.77
CA LEU A 18 37.44 30.15 11.48
C LEU A 18 38.12 28.77 11.52
N LEU A 19 38.86 28.46 12.59
CA LEU A 19 39.50 27.16 12.76
C LEU A 19 38.47 26.01 12.85
N LEU A 20 37.36 26.23 13.55
CA LEU A 20 36.28 25.24 13.64
C LEU A 20 35.58 25.04 12.29
N ALA A 21 35.36 26.12 11.53
CA ALA A 21 34.78 26.03 10.19
C ALA A 21 35.68 25.24 9.22
N VAL A 22 36.99 25.51 9.22
CA VAL A 22 37.95 24.76 8.40
C VAL A 22 38.01 23.30 8.81
N ALA A 23 38.04 23.01 10.12
CA ALA A 23 38.04 21.63 10.62
C ALA A 23 36.77 20.88 10.20
N ALA A 24 35.60 21.53 10.23
CA ALA A 24 34.35 20.93 9.80
C ALA A 24 34.36 20.62 8.29
N VAL A 25 34.81 21.55 7.45
CA VAL A 25 34.90 21.34 6.00
C VAL A 25 35.87 20.21 5.65
N VAL A 26 37.05 20.19 6.29
CA VAL A 26 38.04 19.12 6.07
C VAL A 26 37.51 17.78 6.55
N GLY A 27 36.85 17.73 7.72
CA GLY A 27 36.26 16.52 8.26
C GLY A 27 35.18 15.93 7.34
N ILE A 28 34.28 16.76 6.82
CA ILE A 28 33.23 16.32 5.89
C ILE A 28 33.85 15.84 4.57
N SER A 29 34.80 16.59 4.02
CA SER A 29 35.42 16.25 2.73
C SER A 29 36.20 14.93 2.80
N ALA A 30 37.03 14.76 3.83
CA ALA A 30 37.80 13.54 4.06
C ALA A 30 36.88 12.36 4.38
N GLY A 31 35.87 12.56 5.22
CA GLY A 31 34.88 11.52 5.55
C GLY A 31 34.08 11.06 4.32
N THR A 32 33.70 11.98 3.44
CA THR A 32 32.95 11.65 2.22
C THR A 32 33.81 10.92 1.21
N ALA A 33 35.06 11.35 1.00
CA ALA A 33 35.99 10.68 0.09
C ALA A 33 36.32 9.25 0.54
N VAL A 34 36.56 9.05 1.85
CA VAL A 34 36.80 7.71 2.42
C VAL A 34 35.52 6.86 2.36
N GLY A 35 34.37 7.41 2.74
CA GLY A 35 33.09 6.70 2.70
C GLY A 35 32.71 6.25 1.28
N TYR A 36 32.93 7.13 0.29
CA TYR A 36 32.73 6.79 -1.12
C TYR A 36 33.72 5.72 -1.59
N GLY A 37 35.01 5.83 -1.24
CA GLY A 37 36.02 4.83 -1.60
C GLY A 37 35.70 3.43 -1.05
N VAL A 38 35.22 3.35 0.20
CA VAL A 38 34.76 2.08 0.79
C VAL A 38 33.54 1.52 0.05
N GLN A 39 32.57 2.37 -0.31
CA GLN A 39 31.38 1.91 -1.03
C GLN A 39 31.68 1.51 -2.48
N ALA A 40 32.54 2.26 -3.17
CA ALA A 40 32.97 1.98 -4.55
C ALA A 40 33.87 0.75 -4.63
N GLY A 41 34.60 0.43 -3.56
CA GLY A 41 35.47 -0.74 -3.45
C GLY A 41 34.76 -2.00 -2.92
N ARG A 42 33.49 -1.93 -2.53
CA ARG A 42 32.72 -3.13 -2.22
C ARG A 42 32.50 -3.92 -3.50
N GLU A 43 32.84 -5.21 -3.47
CA GLU A 43 32.43 -6.10 -4.53
C GLU A 43 30.90 -6.01 -4.70
N PRO A 44 30.39 -5.93 -5.94
CA PRO A 44 28.96 -5.95 -6.17
C PRO A 44 28.37 -7.18 -5.51
N GLU A 45 27.39 -6.99 -4.63
CA GLU A 45 26.66 -8.13 -4.07
C GLU A 45 26.02 -8.86 -5.26
N PRO A 46 26.41 -10.13 -5.50
CA PRO A 46 25.93 -10.85 -6.66
C PRO A 46 24.42 -10.92 -6.58
N LEU A 47 23.76 -10.51 -7.66
CA LEU A 47 22.31 -10.61 -7.74
C LEU A 47 21.90 -12.05 -7.40
N PRO A 48 20.85 -12.25 -6.59
CA PRO A 48 20.31 -13.57 -6.37
C PRO A 48 20.07 -14.22 -7.73
N ALA A 49 20.54 -15.46 -7.89
CA ALA A 49 20.50 -16.15 -9.16
C ALA A 49 19.06 -16.14 -9.70
N LEU A 50 18.85 -15.55 -10.88
CA LEU A 50 17.54 -15.53 -11.56
C LEU A 50 17.03 -16.94 -11.87
N SER A 51 17.93 -17.93 -11.85
CA SER A 51 17.57 -19.33 -11.81
C SER A 51 16.89 -19.64 -10.46
N GLN A 52 15.56 -19.63 -10.45
CA GLN A 52 14.80 -20.29 -9.39
C GLN A 52 15.25 -21.76 -9.33
N ALA A 53 16.02 -22.10 -8.29
CA ALA A 53 16.36 -23.49 -8.01
C ALA A 53 15.06 -24.27 -7.80
N GLY A 54 14.82 -25.28 -8.64
CA GLY A 54 13.60 -26.09 -8.58
C GLY A 54 12.51 -25.71 -9.59
N LEU A 55 12.78 -24.86 -10.59
CA LEU A 55 11.95 -24.86 -11.79
C LEU A 55 12.05 -26.24 -12.45
N ALA A 56 11.02 -27.06 -12.26
CA ALA A 56 10.87 -28.34 -12.91
C ALA A 56 10.56 -28.08 -14.39
N TYR A 57 11.62 -27.94 -15.20
CA TYR A 57 11.47 -28.01 -16.64
C TYR A 57 11.24 -29.48 -17.03
N PRO A 58 10.33 -29.75 -17.98
CA PRO A 58 10.19 -31.10 -18.49
C PRO A 58 11.55 -31.60 -19.01
N ALA A 59 11.93 -32.82 -18.62
CA ALA A 59 13.24 -33.39 -18.95
C ALA A 59 13.50 -33.52 -20.46
N LYS A 60 12.45 -33.46 -21.28
CA LYS A 60 12.53 -33.34 -22.73
C LYS A 60 11.88 -32.04 -23.19
N PRO A 61 12.56 -31.24 -24.03
CA PRO A 61 11.91 -30.15 -24.74
C PRO A 61 10.81 -30.71 -25.66
N LEU A 62 9.76 -29.92 -25.86
CA LEU A 62 8.71 -30.23 -26.84
C LEU A 62 9.34 -30.34 -28.25
N PRO A 63 8.82 -31.26 -29.10
CA PRO A 63 9.19 -31.31 -30.51
C PRO A 63 9.04 -29.94 -31.19
N ALA A 64 9.88 -29.69 -32.20
CA ALA A 64 9.84 -28.43 -32.94
C ALA A 64 8.45 -28.21 -33.56
N GLY A 65 7.81 -27.09 -33.24
CA GLY A 65 6.47 -26.73 -33.72
C GLY A 65 5.33 -27.13 -32.79
N GLU A 66 5.58 -27.93 -31.75
CA GLU A 66 4.58 -28.23 -30.73
C GLU A 66 4.57 -27.16 -29.64
N ARG A 67 3.37 -26.71 -29.27
CA ARG A 67 3.15 -25.84 -28.12
C ARG A 67 2.70 -26.69 -26.94
N PRO A 68 3.03 -26.29 -25.69
CA PRO A 68 2.42 -26.93 -24.52
C PRO A 68 0.90 -26.87 -24.67
N PRO A 69 0.17 -27.87 -24.13
CA PRO A 69 -1.28 -27.77 -24.06
C PRO A 69 -1.66 -26.48 -23.32
N ALA A 70 -2.72 -25.82 -23.79
CA ALA A 70 -3.28 -24.69 -23.07
C ALA A 70 -3.62 -25.15 -21.64
N LEU A 71 -3.38 -24.28 -20.66
CA LEU A 71 -3.74 -24.53 -19.27
C LEU A 71 -5.22 -24.89 -19.20
N SER A 72 -5.56 -25.92 -18.41
CA SER A 72 -6.96 -26.23 -18.15
C SER A 72 -7.64 -25.04 -17.44
N ALA A 73 -8.96 -24.90 -17.49
CA ALA A 73 -9.65 -23.79 -16.81
C ALA A 73 -9.43 -23.77 -15.28
N ALA A 74 -9.03 -24.89 -14.68
CA ALA A 74 -8.65 -24.98 -13.28
C ALA A 74 -7.24 -24.40 -13.00
N GLU A 75 -6.36 -24.45 -14.00
CA GLU A 75 -4.98 -23.96 -13.93
C GLU A 75 -4.85 -22.54 -14.50
N ASP A 76 -5.67 -22.20 -15.51
CA ASP A 76 -5.79 -20.86 -16.08
C ASP A 76 -6.72 -20.00 -15.23
N ARG A 77 -6.15 -19.39 -14.20
CA ARG A 77 -6.85 -18.42 -13.36
C ARG A 77 -7.32 -17.19 -14.14
N GLY A 78 -6.74 -16.91 -15.31
CA GLY A 78 -7.20 -15.86 -16.21
C GLY A 78 -8.61 -16.11 -16.73
N VAL A 79 -9.03 -17.38 -16.90
CA VAL A 79 -10.42 -17.70 -17.28
C VAL A 79 -11.42 -17.19 -16.24
N ARG A 80 -11.05 -17.25 -14.95
CA ARG A 80 -11.92 -16.78 -13.85
C ARG A 80 -11.92 -15.25 -13.74
N THR A 81 -10.76 -14.61 -13.82
CA THR A 81 -10.65 -13.15 -13.65
C THR A 81 -11.04 -12.34 -14.88
N ASN A 82 -10.99 -12.93 -16.08
CA ASN A 82 -11.48 -12.31 -17.32
C ASN A 82 -13.00 -12.35 -17.49
N GLY A 83 -13.70 -13.13 -16.66
CA GLY A 83 -15.17 -13.22 -16.66
C GLY A 83 -15.87 -11.99 -16.08
N ASP A 84 -17.08 -12.16 -15.54
CA ASP A 84 -17.78 -11.09 -14.82
C ASP A 84 -17.14 -10.90 -13.43
N LEU A 85 -16.44 -9.77 -13.22
CA LEU A 85 -15.70 -9.47 -11.99
C LEU A 85 -16.58 -9.49 -10.73
N ARG A 86 -17.86 -9.14 -10.87
CA ARG A 86 -18.82 -9.11 -9.75
C ARG A 86 -19.06 -10.50 -9.17
N LYS A 87 -18.87 -11.55 -9.97
CA LYS A 87 -18.96 -12.94 -9.50
C LYS A 87 -17.84 -13.32 -8.55
N LEU A 88 -16.80 -12.49 -8.40
CA LEU A 88 -15.70 -12.69 -7.45
C LEU A 88 -15.90 -11.94 -6.13
N LEU A 89 -16.90 -11.05 -6.02
CA LEU A 89 -17.24 -10.40 -4.75
C LEU A 89 -17.61 -11.46 -3.70
N VAL A 90 -17.11 -11.32 -2.49
CA VAL A 90 -17.51 -12.17 -1.36
C VAL A 90 -19.01 -12.04 -1.10
N ALA A 91 -19.61 -13.09 -0.55
CA ALA A 91 -21.00 -13.04 -0.14
C ALA A 91 -21.20 -12.05 1.02
N ARG A 92 -22.38 -11.42 1.02
CA ARG A 92 -22.83 -10.52 2.08
C ARG A 92 -22.63 -11.12 3.47
N PRO A 93 -22.08 -10.37 4.45
CA PRO A 93 -21.99 -10.81 5.84
C PRO A 93 -23.35 -11.20 6.43
N ALA A 94 -23.37 -12.22 7.30
CA ALA A 94 -24.60 -12.72 7.91
C ALA A 94 -25.31 -11.63 8.74
N GLY A 95 -26.61 -11.44 8.47
CA GLY A 95 -27.44 -10.42 9.11
C GLY A 95 -27.21 -8.99 8.61
N ALA A 96 -26.31 -8.78 7.65
CA ALA A 96 -26.22 -7.51 6.94
C ALA A 96 -27.29 -7.44 5.83
N ARG A 97 -27.69 -6.23 5.47
CA ARG A 97 -28.61 -5.92 4.37
C ARG A 97 -27.87 -5.16 3.27
N ASN A 98 -28.38 -5.25 2.04
CA ASN A 98 -27.89 -4.39 0.97
C ASN A 98 -28.31 -2.95 1.25
N VAL A 99 -27.43 -2.02 0.94
CA VAL A 99 -27.71 -0.59 0.99
C VAL A 99 -27.72 -0.10 -0.46
N PRO A 100 -28.76 0.62 -0.89
CA PRO A 100 -28.66 1.42 -2.11
C PRO A 100 -27.51 2.40 -1.90
N ALA A 101 -26.42 2.24 -2.65
CA ALA A 101 -25.26 3.10 -2.54
C ALA A 101 -25.08 3.81 -3.87
N ASP A 102 -25.18 5.13 -3.85
CA ASP A 102 -25.17 5.98 -5.05
C ASP A 102 -23.86 5.90 -5.85
N TRP A 103 -22.84 5.30 -5.24
CA TRP A 103 -21.49 5.15 -5.79
C TRP A 103 -21.28 3.84 -6.58
N HIS A 104 -22.28 2.96 -6.65
CA HIS A 104 -22.26 1.77 -7.53
C HIS A 104 -23.64 1.44 -8.10
N ASP A 105 -23.68 0.94 -9.33
CA ASP A 105 -24.88 0.42 -10.00
C ASP A 105 -24.66 -1.02 -10.46
N ASP A 106 -25.57 -1.92 -10.09
CA ASP A 106 -25.46 -3.37 -10.32
C ASP A 106 -24.05 -3.92 -9.98
N ASN A 107 -23.50 -3.49 -8.83
CA ASN A 107 -22.15 -3.81 -8.32
C ASN A 107 -20.99 -3.37 -9.24
N TRP A 108 -21.20 -2.42 -10.15
CA TRP A 108 -20.14 -1.70 -10.85
C TRP A 108 -19.94 -0.32 -10.22
N ALA A 109 -18.71 0.03 -9.91
CA ALA A 109 -18.35 1.33 -9.36
C ALA A 109 -17.55 2.16 -10.37
N ASP A 110 -17.70 3.48 -10.29
CA ASP A 110 -16.87 4.43 -11.04
C ASP A 110 -15.52 4.63 -10.33
N ILE A 111 -14.50 4.93 -11.12
CA ILE A 111 -13.16 5.27 -10.65
C ILE A 111 -13.20 6.55 -9.80
N ALA A 112 -14.01 7.53 -10.19
CA ALA A 112 -14.18 8.79 -9.47
C ALA A 112 -14.71 8.54 -8.06
N PHE A 113 -15.75 7.71 -7.91
CA PHE A 113 -16.31 7.37 -6.60
C PHE A 113 -15.32 6.61 -5.72
N TYR A 114 -14.59 5.65 -6.30
CA TYR A 114 -13.54 4.94 -5.57
C TYR A 114 -12.45 5.91 -5.08
N ALA A 115 -12.03 6.84 -5.92
CA ALA A 115 -10.99 7.80 -5.58
C ALA A 115 -11.44 8.82 -4.53
N ASP A 116 -12.71 9.22 -4.53
CA ASP A 116 -13.30 10.16 -3.57
C ASP A 116 -13.29 9.65 -2.11
N GLN A 117 -13.05 8.35 -1.91
CA GLN A 117 -12.90 7.75 -0.57
C GLN A 117 -11.55 8.07 0.09
N TYR A 118 -10.68 8.82 -0.58
CA TYR A 118 -9.31 9.13 -0.15
C TYR A 118 -9.11 10.64 -0.09
N GLU A 119 -8.32 11.09 0.90
CA GLU A 119 -8.03 12.53 1.09
C GLU A 119 -7.45 13.20 -0.17
N GLU A 120 -6.60 12.48 -0.90
CA GLU A 120 -5.96 12.94 -2.13
C GLU A 120 -6.65 12.33 -3.37
N ALA A 121 -7.97 12.49 -3.46
CA ALA A 121 -8.82 11.85 -4.48
C ALA A 121 -8.30 12.05 -5.92
N GLY A 122 -7.90 13.27 -6.27
CA GLY A 122 -7.34 13.56 -7.60
C GLY A 122 -6.07 12.75 -7.90
N SER A 123 -5.16 12.65 -6.92
CA SER A 123 -3.91 11.88 -7.06
C SER A 123 -4.20 10.40 -7.27
N LEU A 124 -5.09 9.82 -6.46
CA LEU A 124 -5.47 8.41 -6.60
C LEU A 124 -6.17 8.14 -7.93
N PHE A 125 -7.10 9.00 -8.34
CA PHE A 125 -7.78 8.91 -9.63
C PHE A 125 -6.80 8.84 -10.80
N PHE A 126 -5.81 9.74 -10.86
CA PHE A 126 -4.78 9.69 -11.89
C PHE A 126 -3.90 8.45 -11.76
N SER A 127 -3.54 8.04 -10.54
CA SER A 127 -2.71 6.87 -10.28
C SER A 127 -3.34 5.58 -10.82
N VAL A 128 -4.62 5.33 -10.53
CA VAL A 128 -5.33 4.12 -11.00
C VAL A 128 -5.51 4.11 -12.52
N LEU A 129 -5.74 5.28 -13.14
CA LEU A 129 -5.80 5.40 -14.60
C LEU A 129 -4.45 5.14 -15.26
N GLN A 130 -3.37 5.72 -14.75
CA GLN A 130 -2.01 5.51 -15.27
C GLN A 130 -1.57 4.04 -15.17
N LYS A 131 -2.03 3.35 -14.13
CA LYS A 131 -1.78 1.92 -13.93
C LYS A 131 -2.76 1.02 -14.71
N GLU A 132 -3.59 1.63 -15.55
CA GLU A 132 -4.47 0.98 -16.52
C GLU A 132 -5.57 0.13 -15.87
N VAL A 133 -6.27 0.70 -14.88
CA VAL A 133 -7.52 0.10 -14.38
C VAL A 133 -8.50 -0.12 -15.53
N ARG A 134 -9.15 -1.28 -15.56
CA ARG A 134 -10.14 -1.67 -16.58
C ARG A 134 -11.56 -1.45 -16.11
N ARG A 135 -11.85 -1.87 -14.87
CA ARG A 135 -13.18 -1.88 -14.28
C ARG A 135 -13.09 -2.11 -12.77
N ILE A 136 -14.11 -1.64 -12.06
CA ILE A 136 -14.22 -1.79 -10.61
C ILE A 136 -15.56 -2.45 -10.29
N ALA A 137 -15.52 -3.64 -9.71
CA ALA A 137 -16.71 -4.24 -9.11
C ALA A 137 -16.75 -3.88 -7.64
N ALA A 138 -17.92 -3.60 -7.10
CA ALA A 138 -18.04 -3.26 -5.70
C ALA A 138 -19.30 -3.82 -5.05
N ALA A 139 -19.29 -3.89 -3.72
CA ALA A 139 -20.46 -4.21 -2.93
C ALA A 139 -20.45 -3.47 -1.60
N SER A 140 -21.62 -3.05 -1.15
CA SER A 140 -21.84 -2.41 0.14
C SER A 140 -22.96 -3.05 0.94
N TRP A 141 -22.74 -3.21 2.25
CA TRP A 141 -23.74 -3.76 3.16
C TRP A 141 -23.69 -3.09 4.53
N GLU A 142 -24.82 -3.11 5.22
CA GLU A 142 -24.96 -2.59 6.59
C GLU A 142 -25.54 -3.61 7.55
N LYS A 143 -25.12 -3.51 8.81
CA LYS A 143 -25.70 -4.22 9.96
C LYS A 143 -25.73 -3.28 11.17
N GLY A 144 -26.86 -2.61 11.39
CA GLY A 144 -26.95 -1.55 12.40
C GLY A 144 -26.02 -0.39 12.02
N ASP A 145 -25.18 0.04 12.96
CA ASP A 145 -24.19 1.11 12.74
C ASP A 145 -22.91 0.62 12.02
N ARG A 146 -22.82 -0.68 11.68
CA ARG A 146 -21.67 -1.25 10.98
C ARG A 146 -21.90 -1.30 9.48
N ALA A 147 -20.98 -0.74 8.70
CA ALA A 147 -20.95 -0.83 7.24
C ALA A 147 -19.76 -1.66 6.74
N TYR A 148 -19.92 -2.25 5.56
CA TYR A 148 -18.94 -3.08 4.88
C TYR A 148 -18.86 -2.66 3.42
N ASP A 149 -17.70 -2.21 2.97
CA ASP A 149 -17.49 -1.82 1.57
C ASP A 149 -16.35 -2.64 0.97
N ILE A 150 -16.54 -3.10 -0.26
CA ILE A 150 -15.57 -3.91 -0.98
C ILE A 150 -15.43 -3.38 -2.39
N HIS A 151 -14.19 -3.15 -2.81
CA HIS A 151 -13.84 -2.80 -4.18
C HIS A 151 -12.88 -3.83 -4.74
N LEU A 152 -13.22 -4.40 -5.89
CA LEU A 152 -12.34 -5.22 -6.72
C LEU A 152 -11.95 -4.41 -7.94
N LEU A 153 -10.70 -3.96 -7.97
CA LEU A 153 -10.14 -3.21 -9.08
C LEU A 153 -9.38 -4.17 -9.98
N GLN A 154 -9.80 -4.31 -11.23
CA GLN A 154 -9.07 -5.10 -12.22
C GLN A 154 -8.23 -4.20 -13.12
N PHE A 155 -6.96 -4.53 -13.29
CA PHE A 155 -5.99 -3.79 -14.09
C PHE A 155 -5.67 -4.51 -15.41
N ARG A 156 -5.03 -3.82 -16.36
CA ARG A 156 -4.52 -4.47 -17.58
C ARG A 156 -3.38 -5.43 -17.32
N SER A 157 -2.62 -5.22 -16.25
CA SER A 157 -1.46 -6.04 -15.89
C SER A 157 -1.40 -6.28 -14.39
N SER A 158 -0.75 -7.37 -13.99
CA SER A 158 -0.44 -7.63 -12.58
C SER A 158 0.49 -6.58 -11.98
N ARG A 159 1.35 -5.96 -12.79
CA ARG A 159 2.20 -4.85 -12.36
C ARG A 159 1.35 -3.66 -11.88
N GLY A 160 0.39 -3.21 -12.69
CA GLY A 160 -0.50 -2.10 -12.31
C GLY A 160 -1.29 -2.39 -11.03
N ALA A 161 -1.77 -3.62 -10.88
CA ALA A 161 -2.45 -4.08 -9.67
C ALA A 161 -1.52 -4.06 -8.44
N THR A 162 -0.30 -4.60 -8.56
CA THR A 162 0.67 -4.59 -7.47
C THR A 162 1.03 -3.16 -7.05
N GLU A 163 1.31 -2.28 -8.02
CA GLU A 163 1.67 -0.89 -7.73
C GLU A 163 0.50 -0.13 -7.07
N ILE A 164 -0.76 -0.33 -7.49
CA ILE A 164 -1.90 0.27 -6.77
C ILE A 164 -2.07 -0.31 -5.37
N ALA A 165 -1.92 -1.62 -5.20
CA ALA A 165 -2.00 -2.22 -3.87
C ALA A 165 -0.94 -1.63 -2.93
N ASP A 166 0.27 -1.41 -3.43
CA ASP A 166 1.36 -0.79 -2.67
C ASP A 166 1.10 0.70 -2.39
N ASP A 167 0.60 1.46 -3.35
CA ASP A 167 0.20 2.87 -3.15
C ASP A 167 -0.89 3.00 -2.08
N VAL A 168 -1.94 2.18 -2.13
CA VAL A 168 -3.03 2.21 -1.14
C VAL A 168 -2.51 1.84 0.24
N LYS A 169 -1.65 0.83 0.35
CA LYS A 169 -1.02 0.48 1.64
C LYS A 169 -0.12 1.59 2.15
N ALA A 170 0.64 2.26 1.27
CA ALA A 170 1.48 3.39 1.66
C ALA A 170 0.63 4.57 2.15
N TYR A 171 -0.50 4.84 1.50
CA TYR A 171 -1.49 5.80 1.97
C TYR A 171 -1.98 5.44 3.38
N LEU A 172 -2.43 4.20 3.61
CA LEU A 172 -2.93 3.75 4.92
C LEU A 172 -1.88 3.86 6.03
N VAL A 173 -0.59 3.62 5.72
CA VAL A 173 0.51 3.82 6.66
C VAL A 173 0.68 5.32 6.97
N GLY A 174 0.54 6.18 5.97
CA GLY A 174 0.69 7.64 6.10
C GLY A 174 -0.48 8.35 6.78
N VAL A 175 -1.69 7.78 6.75
CA VAL A 175 -2.88 8.29 7.48
C VAL A 175 -2.64 8.27 9.00
N GLU A 176 -1.81 7.35 9.48
CA GLU A 176 -1.39 7.30 10.88
C GLU A 176 -0.23 8.28 11.14
N GLN A 177 -0.59 9.51 11.54
CA GLN A 177 0.33 10.59 11.90
C GLN A 177 1.01 10.39 13.26
N ASP A 178 1.43 9.17 13.62
CA ASP A 178 2.26 8.94 14.81
C ASP A 178 3.64 8.38 14.49
N ASP A 179 4.57 8.61 15.43
CA ASP A 179 5.97 8.21 15.31
C ASP A 179 6.18 6.67 15.31
N GLN A 180 5.10 5.88 15.44
CA GLN A 180 5.16 4.41 15.52
C GLN A 180 4.78 3.71 14.22
N GLY A 181 4.13 4.41 13.27
CA GLY A 181 3.91 3.96 11.90
C GLY A 181 3.03 2.70 11.78
N LEU A 182 1.87 2.83 11.14
CA LEU A 182 0.95 1.70 10.97
C LEU A 182 1.42 0.74 9.88
N SER A 183 2.25 -0.25 10.23
CA SER A 183 2.77 -1.24 9.26
C SER A 183 1.72 -2.23 8.72
N GLY A 184 0.60 -2.40 9.42
CA GLY A 184 -0.44 -3.39 9.11
C GLY A 184 -0.03 -4.82 9.46
N ASP A 185 -1.03 -5.66 9.71
CA ASP A 185 -0.83 -7.08 9.97
C ASP A 185 -0.85 -7.88 8.65
N ALA A 186 -0.01 -8.91 8.54
CA ALA A 186 0.03 -9.78 7.37
C ALA A 186 -1.25 -10.63 7.23
N LEU A 187 -1.79 -10.70 6.02
CA LEU A 187 -2.91 -11.58 5.70
C LEU A 187 -2.42 -12.97 5.27
N ALA A 188 -2.89 -14.01 5.95
CA ALA A 188 -2.56 -15.39 5.59
C ALA A 188 -3.04 -15.74 4.16
N GLY A 189 -2.25 -16.53 3.43
CA GLY A 189 -2.59 -16.94 2.06
C GLY A 189 -2.38 -15.87 0.98
N SER A 190 -1.92 -14.66 1.37
CA SER A 190 -1.51 -13.60 0.45
C SER A 190 -0.01 -13.30 0.60
N GLY A 191 0.68 -13.07 -0.51
CA GLY A 191 2.10 -12.69 -0.49
C GLY A 191 2.32 -11.25 -0.03
N ASN A 192 1.42 -10.33 -0.38
CA ASN A 192 1.55 -8.89 -0.13
C ASN A 192 0.35 -8.26 0.59
N GLY A 193 -0.65 -9.07 0.95
CA GLY A 193 -1.88 -8.62 1.58
C GLY A 193 -1.64 -8.15 3.02
N ARG A 194 -2.33 -7.07 3.40
CA ARG A 194 -2.28 -6.47 4.73
C ARG A 194 -3.66 -6.06 5.20
N TYR A 195 -3.87 -6.08 6.51
CA TYR A 195 -5.05 -5.50 7.14
C TYR A 195 -4.66 -4.59 8.30
N TYR A 196 -5.55 -3.64 8.60
CA TYR A 196 -5.29 -2.46 9.39
C TYR A 196 -6.48 -2.17 10.30
N LEU A 197 -6.22 -1.76 11.54
CA LEU A 197 -7.19 -1.06 12.37
C LEU A 197 -6.72 0.38 12.46
N LEU A 198 -7.52 1.32 11.95
CA LEU A 198 -7.16 2.73 11.98
C LEU A 198 -7.60 3.35 13.32
N LYS A 199 -6.93 4.45 13.69
CA LYS A 199 -7.40 5.30 14.80
C LYS A 199 -8.84 5.76 14.56
N PRO A 200 -9.69 5.70 15.60
CA PRO A 200 -11.05 6.16 15.47
C PRO A 200 -11.08 7.69 15.30
N VAL A 201 -11.85 8.14 14.32
CA VAL A 201 -12.17 9.56 14.12
C VAL A 201 -13.17 9.98 15.19
N ARG A 202 -12.92 11.12 15.83
CA ARG A 202 -13.77 11.67 16.91
C ARG A 202 -14.11 13.12 16.62
N GLU A 203 -15.39 13.39 16.40
CA GLU A 203 -15.92 14.74 16.23
C GLU A 203 -16.85 15.10 17.39
N PRO A 204 -16.69 16.28 18.03
CA PRO A 204 -17.59 16.71 19.10
C PRO A 204 -19.07 16.69 18.67
N GLY A 205 -19.92 16.03 19.46
CA GLY A 205 -21.36 15.91 19.16
C GLY A 205 -21.75 14.70 18.33
N TYR A 206 -20.79 13.90 17.84
CA TYR A 206 -21.02 12.66 17.09
C TYR A 206 -20.47 11.43 17.82
N LYS A 207 -20.94 10.25 17.42
CA LYS A 207 -20.34 8.98 17.86
C LYS A 207 -18.93 8.85 17.24
N PRO A 208 -17.96 8.21 17.93
CA PRO A 208 -16.69 7.88 17.30
C PRO A 208 -16.91 6.97 16.09
N VAL A 209 -16.08 7.12 15.07
CA VAL A 209 -16.10 6.28 13.88
C VAL A 209 -14.82 5.44 13.85
N TYR A 210 -14.98 4.13 13.91
CA TYR A 210 -13.91 3.15 13.79
C TYR A 210 -13.85 2.66 12.35
N GLU A 211 -12.64 2.54 11.80
CA GLU A 211 -12.39 1.98 10.49
C GLU A 211 -11.39 0.83 10.58
N ALA A 212 -11.66 -0.24 9.85
CA ALA A 212 -10.71 -1.30 9.59
C ALA A 212 -10.60 -1.52 8.07
N ARG A 213 -9.36 -1.60 7.58
CA ARG A 213 -9.07 -1.73 6.15
C ARG A 213 -8.31 -3.01 5.85
N ALA A 214 -8.50 -3.59 4.68
CA ALA A 214 -7.65 -4.65 4.16
C ALA A 214 -7.39 -4.45 2.67
N VAL A 215 -6.13 -4.61 2.29
CA VAL A 215 -5.68 -4.50 0.89
C VAL A 215 -5.02 -5.81 0.52
N VAL A 216 -5.52 -6.44 -0.52
CA VAL A 216 -5.02 -7.73 -1.01
C VAL A 216 -4.91 -7.68 -2.52
N GLN A 217 -3.84 -8.23 -3.08
CA GLN A 217 -3.69 -8.35 -4.52
C GLN A 217 -3.48 -9.81 -4.91
N ARG A 218 -4.09 -10.20 -6.03
CA ARG A 218 -3.90 -11.50 -6.66
C ARG A 218 -4.02 -11.34 -8.19
N GLY A 219 -2.93 -11.57 -8.89
CA GLY A 219 -2.88 -11.40 -10.35
C GLY A 219 -3.06 -9.93 -10.75
N ASP A 220 -4.03 -9.67 -11.60
CA ASP A 220 -4.39 -8.33 -12.08
C ASP A 220 -5.51 -7.66 -11.25
N ILE A 221 -5.88 -8.24 -10.10
CA ILE A 221 -6.95 -7.73 -9.24
C ILE A 221 -6.41 -7.26 -7.89
N VAL A 222 -6.82 -6.06 -7.48
CA VAL A 222 -6.70 -5.54 -6.11
C VAL A 222 -8.08 -5.62 -5.45
N ALA A 223 -8.13 -6.15 -4.24
CA ALA A 223 -9.27 -6.04 -3.34
C ALA A 223 -8.93 -5.05 -2.23
N ASP A 224 -9.70 -3.97 -2.16
CA ASP A 224 -9.69 -2.98 -1.08
C ASP A 224 -11.00 -3.10 -0.30
N LEU A 225 -10.90 -3.42 0.98
CA LEU A 225 -12.03 -3.74 1.84
C LEU A 225 -12.04 -2.83 3.04
N SER A 226 -13.21 -2.32 3.39
CA SER A 226 -13.44 -1.45 4.54
C SER A 226 -14.55 -1.99 5.44
N ILE A 227 -14.36 -1.87 6.75
CA ILE A 227 -15.41 -1.99 7.75
C ILE A 227 -15.45 -0.68 8.51
N TRP A 228 -16.64 -0.10 8.62
CA TRP A 228 -16.92 1.08 9.43
C TRP A 228 -17.86 0.71 10.56
N ASP A 229 -17.69 1.29 11.74
CA ASP A 229 -18.59 1.05 12.88
C ASP A 229 -18.52 2.23 13.88
N THR A 230 -19.55 2.42 14.68
CA THR A 230 -19.51 3.34 15.84
C THR A 230 -18.96 2.68 17.10
N SER A 231 -18.73 1.36 17.05
CA SER A 231 -18.08 0.57 18.09
C SER A 231 -16.71 0.04 17.62
N PRO A 232 -15.77 -0.27 18.54
CA PRO A 232 -14.48 -0.85 18.17
C PRO A 232 -14.59 -2.09 17.28
N ILE A 233 -13.87 -2.09 16.17
CA ILE A 233 -13.80 -3.22 15.24
C ILE A 233 -12.68 -4.16 15.68
N SER A 234 -12.95 -5.47 15.69
CA SER A 234 -11.93 -6.45 16.04
C SER A 234 -11.01 -6.75 14.85
N LYS A 235 -9.71 -6.99 15.10
CA LYS A 235 -8.76 -7.46 14.06
C LYS A 235 -9.28 -8.70 13.32
N ARG A 236 -9.99 -9.58 14.04
CA ARG A 236 -10.56 -10.80 13.49
C ARG A 236 -11.61 -10.53 12.42
N ASP A 237 -12.44 -9.50 12.59
CA ASP A 237 -13.54 -9.20 11.66
C ASP A 237 -13.00 -8.83 10.28
N ILE A 238 -12.05 -7.90 10.22
CA ILE A 238 -11.44 -7.47 8.97
C ILE A 238 -10.58 -8.57 8.34
N ARG A 239 -9.81 -9.32 9.16
CA ARG A 239 -9.01 -10.44 8.68
C ARG A 239 -9.88 -11.52 8.02
N MET A 240 -10.95 -11.95 8.69
CA MET A 240 -11.85 -12.97 8.16
C MET A 240 -12.60 -12.51 6.91
N LEU A 241 -12.91 -11.22 6.78
CA LEU A 241 -13.51 -10.68 5.57
C LEU A 241 -12.52 -10.76 4.40
N ALA A 242 -11.27 -10.32 4.64
CA ALA A 242 -10.21 -10.32 3.64
C ALA A 242 -9.81 -11.74 3.20
N GLU A 243 -9.70 -12.70 4.14
CA GLU A 243 -9.43 -14.12 3.84
C GLU A 243 -10.52 -14.71 2.92
N ARG A 244 -11.80 -14.47 3.25
CA ARG A 244 -12.92 -14.93 2.42
C ARG A 244 -12.92 -14.30 1.03
N GLN A 245 -12.57 -13.01 0.91
CA GLN A 245 -12.43 -12.37 -0.38
C GLN A 245 -11.26 -12.95 -1.17
N LEU A 246 -10.13 -13.23 -0.52
CA LEU A 246 -8.96 -13.83 -1.15
C LEU A 246 -9.20 -15.25 -1.67
N GLU A 247 -10.04 -16.04 -0.99
CA GLU A 247 -10.47 -17.36 -1.48
C GLU A 247 -11.26 -17.30 -2.79
N ARG A 248 -11.94 -16.16 -3.05
CA ARG A 248 -12.72 -15.92 -4.27
C ARG A 248 -11.85 -15.50 -5.46
N LEU A 249 -10.70 -14.87 -5.18
CA LEU A 249 -9.71 -14.40 -6.18
C LEU A 249 -8.78 -15.51 -6.63
#